data_AF-C4J202-F1
#
_entry.id   AF-C4J202-F1
#
_cell.length_a   1.000
_cell.length_b   1.000
_cell.length_c   1.000
_cell.angle_alpha   90.00
_cell.angle_beta   90.00
_cell.angle_gamma   90.00
#
_symmetry.space_group_name_H-M   'P 1'
#
loop_
_entity.id
_entity.type
_entity.pdbx_description
1 polymer ?
#
loop_
_entity_poly.entity_id
_entity_poly.type
_entity_poly.pdbx_seq_one_letter_code
_entity_poly.pdbx_strand_id
1 'polypeptide(L)'
;MHMQEFFARWGQQGTVDLKQELEQVLMLITARCLLGKEVRERMLHEVFSAYRDLTENSLHLTSLLFPYAPTPAARRRDRARATLSGIFSEIVRSRRRSGRRAGDDDGDVLQSLVDARYRDGRGTTEAEVTGLVIAILFAGKHTSSATSTWTGARLLRHAECLDAAVDEQRRVVAERGSGVDYDALAEMGFLHCCIKEALRMHPTAPLFLRRAHRGFTVRTREGAEYDVPSGQTVASPLLINHYIPYVYRDPHVYDPRRFGPGREEDRVGGRFCYNAFSGGRHACPGEAYAYMQVKVIWSHLLRNFELKLVSPFPRTDWMKLSPEARGKVVVSYKRRMVPVGSVLEN
;
A
#
# COMPACT_ATOMS: atom_id res chain seq x y z
N MET A 1 0.20 -17.53 9.18
CA MET A 1 -1.19 -17.81 9.60
C MET A 1 -2.23 -17.05 8.79
N HIS A 2 -2.47 -15.75 9.00
CA HIS A 2 -3.62 -15.03 8.39
C HIS A 2 -3.72 -15.05 6.85
N MET A 3 -2.60 -14.96 6.11
CA MET A 3 -2.66 -15.04 4.65
C MET A 3 -2.89 -16.47 4.14
N GLN A 4 -2.29 -17.47 4.79
CA GLN A 4 -2.46 -18.88 4.42
C GLN A 4 -3.94 -19.27 4.59
N GLU A 5 -4.56 -18.86 5.69
CA GLU A 5 -6.00 -19.05 5.93
C GLU A 5 -6.85 -18.34 4.87
N PHE A 6 -6.52 -17.08 4.55
CA PHE A 6 -7.27 -16.33 3.53
C PHE A 6 -7.22 -17.01 2.16
N PHE A 7 -6.05 -17.43 1.70
CA PHE A 7 -5.87 -18.07 0.39
C PHE A 7 -6.17 -19.58 0.39
N ALA A 8 -6.48 -20.20 1.54
CA ALA A 8 -7.00 -21.56 1.58
C ALA A 8 -8.36 -21.67 0.84
N ARG A 9 -9.17 -20.61 0.88
CA ARG A 9 -10.49 -20.55 0.22
C ARG A 9 -10.43 -20.64 -1.31
N TRP A 10 -9.27 -20.40 -1.91
CA TRP A 10 -9.10 -20.52 -3.37
C TRP A 10 -9.15 -21.97 -3.85
N GLY A 11 -9.04 -22.99 -2.97
CA GLY A 11 -9.07 -24.38 -3.43
C GLY A 11 -7.90 -24.71 -4.37
N GLN A 12 -8.10 -25.59 -5.36
CA GLN A 12 -7.03 -26.09 -6.25
C GLN A 12 -6.85 -25.28 -7.53
N GLN A 13 -7.92 -24.80 -8.15
CA GLN A 13 -7.86 -24.00 -9.37
C GLN A 13 -9.13 -23.17 -9.54
N GLY A 14 -9.04 -22.04 -10.25
CA GLY A 14 -10.19 -21.19 -10.53
C GLY A 14 -9.80 -19.82 -11.07
N THR A 15 -10.75 -18.88 -11.02
CA THR A 15 -10.57 -17.49 -11.42
C THR A 15 -11.08 -16.55 -10.33
N VAL A 16 -10.34 -15.47 -10.05
CA VAL A 16 -10.72 -14.45 -9.06
C VAL A 16 -10.48 -13.05 -9.61
N ASP A 17 -11.18 -12.07 -9.05
CA ASP A 17 -10.81 -10.66 -9.20
C ASP A 17 -9.68 -10.32 -8.22
N LEU A 18 -8.46 -10.28 -8.73
CA LEU A 18 -7.25 -10.06 -7.93
C LEU A 18 -7.34 -8.77 -7.11
N LYS A 19 -7.94 -7.71 -7.68
CA LYS A 19 -8.11 -6.43 -6.98
C LYS A 19 -8.94 -6.59 -5.71
N GLN A 20 -10.09 -7.25 -5.82
CA GLN A 20 -10.99 -7.48 -4.69
C GLN A 20 -10.35 -8.38 -3.62
N GLU A 21 -9.65 -9.43 -4.03
CA GLU A 21 -8.93 -10.34 -3.12
C GLU A 21 -7.83 -9.61 -2.33
N LEU A 22 -7.04 -8.78 -3.03
CA LEU A 22 -5.96 -7.99 -2.43
C LEU A 22 -6.49 -6.93 -1.46
N GLU A 23 -7.58 -6.24 -1.80
CA GLU A 23 -8.23 -5.28 -0.91
C GLU A 23 -8.72 -5.91 0.41
N GLN A 24 -9.28 -7.12 0.32
CA GLN A 24 -9.76 -7.84 1.51
C GLN A 24 -8.58 -8.28 2.39
N VAL A 25 -7.60 -8.99 1.83
CA VAL A 25 -6.47 -9.51 2.63
C VAL A 25 -5.64 -8.39 3.26
N LEU A 26 -5.41 -7.27 2.54
CA LEU A 26 -4.65 -6.14 3.08
C LEU A 26 -5.37 -5.41 4.20
N MET A 27 -6.71 -5.33 4.13
CA MET A 27 -7.48 -4.77 5.24
C MET A 27 -7.34 -5.62 6.49
N LEU A 28 -7.35 -6.95 6.35
CA LEU A 28 -7.14 -7.88 7.46
C LEU A 28 -5.72 -7.81 8.04
N ILE A 29 -4.69 -7.75 7.18
CA ILE A 29 -3.30 -7.59 7.60
C ILE A 29 -3.13 -6.27 8.35
N THR A 30 -3.63 -5.16 7.78
CA THR A 30 -3.51 -3.82 8.39
C THR A 30 -4.23 -3.75 9.74
N ALA A 31 -5.43 -4.31 9.83
CA ALA A 31 -6.17 -4.38 11.08
C ALA A 31 -5.38 -5.16 12.15
N ARG A 32 -4.81 -6.32 11.81
CA ARG A 32 -4.09 -7.16 12.77
C ARG A 32 -2.74 -6.57 13.19
N CYS A 33 -1.96 -6.07 12.24
CA CYS A 33 -0.57 -5.65 12.46
C CYS A 33 -0.48 -4.25 13.08
N LEU A 34 -1.33 -3.32 12.68
CA LEU A 34 -1.25 -1.94 13.20
C LEU A 34 -2.19 -1.73 14.38
N LEU A 35 -3.34 -2.39 14.41
CA LEU A 35 -4.41 -2.06 15.35
C LEU A 35 -4.80 -3.19 16.31
N GLY A 36 -4.18 -4.35 16.16
CA GLY A 36 -4.33 -5.47 17.08
C GLY A 36 -5.43 -6.45 16.74
N LYS A 37 -5.49 -7.50 17.57
CA LYS A 37 -6.39 -8.64 17.39
C LYS A 37 -7.86 -8.23 17.54
N GLU A 38 -8.18 -7.33 18.47
CA GLU A 38 -9.54 -6.89 18.77
C GLU A 38 -10.15 -6.13 17.59
N VAL A 39 -9.36 -5.27 16.94
CA VAL A 39 -9.79 -4.59 15.72
C VAL A 39 -9.98 -5.59 14.59
N ARG A 40 -9.05 -6.52 14.42
CA ARG A 40 -9.15 -7.58 13.41
C ARG A 40 -10.37 -8.48 13.58
N GLU A 41 -10.72 -8.85 14.81
CA GLU A 41 -11.89 -9.68 15.12
C GLU A 41 -13.19 -8.93 14.85
N ARG A 42 -13.20 -7.61 15.05
CA ARG A 42 -14.31 -6.73 14.69
C ARG A 42 -14.33 -6.32 13.21
N MET A 43 -13.38 -6.76 12.38
CA MET A 43 -13.43 -6.58 10.92
C MET A 43 -14.49 -7.51 10.30
N LEU A 44 -15.75 -7.22 10.61
CA LEU A 44 -16.93 -7.85 10.08
C LEU A 44 -17.36 -7.17 8.78
N HIS A 45 -18.33 -7.78 8.10
CA HIS A 45 -18.90 -7.25 6.86
C HIS A 45 -19.30 -5.76 6.96
N GLU A 46 -19.82 -5.32 8.10
CA GLU A 46 -20.19 -3.92 8.34
C GLU A 46 -18.99 -2.95 8.29
N VAL A 47 -17.83 -3.33 8.84
CA VAL A 47 -16.63 -2.48 8.78
C VAL A 47 -16.12 -2.41 7.35
N PHE A 48 -16.12 -3.53 6.63
CA PHE A 48 -15.76 -3.55 5.20
C PHE A 48 -16.67 -2.66 4.36
N SER A 49 -18.00 -2.75 4.54
CA SER A 49 -18.95 -1.93 3.79
C SER A 49 -18.82 -0.45 4.14
N ALA A 50 -18.69 -0.11 5.42
CA ALA A 50 -18.50 1.27 5.86
C ALA A 50 -17.19 1.87 5.32
N TYR A 51 -16.08 1.12 5.31
CA TYR A 51 -14.85 1.60 4.69
C TYR A 51 -14.99 1.81 3.19
N ARG A 52 -15.62 0.88 2.47
CA ARG A 52 -15.86 1.02 1.03
C ARG A 52 -16.68 2.27 0.75
N ASP A 53 -17.76 2.48 1.49
CA ASP A 53 -18.61 3.66 1.35
C ASP A 53 -17.83 4.95 1.69
N LEU A 54 -16.97 4.92 2.72
CA LEU A 54 -16.09 6.04 3.05
C LEU A 54 -15.13 6.33 1.88
N THR A 55 -14.46 5.33 1.31
CA THR A 55 -13.44 5.52 0.27
C THR A 55 -14.01 5.90 -1.08
N GLU A 56 -15.04 5.18 -1.54
CA GLU A 56 -15.67 5.43 -2.84
C GLU A 56 -16.26 6.84 -2.91
N ASN A 57 -16.84 7.33 -1.80
CA ASN A 57 -17.47 8.64 -1.78
C ASN A 57 -16.51 9.80 -1.40
N SER A 58 -15.26 9.51 -1.00
CA SER A 58 -14.28 10.55 -0.60
C SER A 58 -13.21 10.85 -1.64
N LEU A 59 -12.91 9.91 -2.53
CA LEU A 59 -11.74 10.01 -3.43
C LEU A 59 -12.04 10.55 -4.82
N HIS A 60 -13.25 11.04 -5.06
CA HIS A 60 -13.58 11.73 -6.30
C HIS A 60 -13.05 13.17 -6.30
N LEU A 61 -12.68 13.68 -7.48
CA LEU A 61 -12.26 15.07 -7.64
C LEU A 61 -13.32 16.09 -7.15
N THR A 62 -14.59 15.75 -7.27
CA THR A 62 -15.70 16.55 -6.74
C THR A 62 -15.66 16.67 -5.22
N SER A 63 -15.30 15.59 -4.51
CA SER A 63 -15.12 15.59 -3.06
C SER A 63 -13.92 16.42 -2.60
N LEU A 64 -12.88 16.55 -3.44
CA LEU A 64 -11.73 17.42 -3.18
C LEU A 64 -12.10 18.90 -3.31
N LEU A 65 -12.82 19.27 -4.38
CA LEU A 65 -13.19 20.66 -4.67
C LEU A 65 -14.34 21.15 -3.79
N PHE A 66 -15.29 20.27 -3.46
CA PHE A 66 -16.50 20.61 -2.72
C PHE A 66 -16.77 19.62 -1.57
N PRO A 67 -15.86 19.52 -0.58
CA PRO A 67 -15.92 18.50 0.47
C PRO A 67 -17.17 18.55 1.36
N TYR A 68 -17.81 19.72 1.44
CA TYR A 68 -19.00 19.98 2.27
C TYR A 68 -20.29 20.12 1.46
N ALA A 69 -20.25 19.90 0.15
CA ALA A 69 -21.46 19.94 -0.66
C ALA A 69 -22.44 18.85 -0.20
N PRO A 70 -23.73 19.16 0.01
CA PRO A 70 -24.71 18.24 0.59
C PRO A 70 -25.22 17.19 -0.42
N THR A 71 -24.31 16.51 -1.10
CA THR A 71 -24.60 15.49 -2.10
C THR A 71 -24.99 14.15 -1.45
N PRO A 72 -25.70 13.26 -2.16
CA PRO A 72 -25.96 11.90 -1.67
C PRO A 72 -24.66 11.14 -1.32
N ALA A 73 -23.58 11.36 -2.08
CA ALA A 73 -22.27 10.77 -1.82
C ALA A 73 -21.66 11.29 -0.50
N ALA A 74 -21.69 12.61 -0.26
CA ALA A 74 -21.22 13.20 0.99
C ALA A 74 -22.01 12.68 2.20
N ARG A 75 -23.34 12.55 2.09
CA ARG A 75 -24.17 11.97 3.16
C ARG A 75 -23.82 10.49 3.45
N ARG A 76 -23.54 9.69 2.42
CA ARG A 76 -23.07 8.29 2.60
C ARG A 76 -21.71 8.24 3.29
N ARG A 77 -20.77 9.08 2.84
CA ARG A 77 -19.44 9.24 3.46
C ARG A 77 -19.56 9.57 4.95
N ASP A 78 -20.39 10.56 5.29
CA ASP A 78 -20.51 11.04 6.68
C ASP A 78 -21.18 9.99 7.59
N ARG A 79 -22.18 9.26 7.09
CA ARG A 79 -22.76 8.10 7.78
C ARG A 79 -21.72 7.00 8.00
N ALA A 80 -20.97 6.64 6.96
CA ALA A 80 -19.90 5.65 7.07
C ALA A 80 -18.83 6.07 8.08
N ARG A 81 -18.42 7.35 8.09
CA ARG A 81 -17.51 7.91 9.08
C ARG A 81 -18.07 7.80 10.50
N ALA A 82 -19.35 8.06 10.70
CA ALA A 82 -20.01 7.95 12.00
C ALA A 82 -20.08 6.50 12.50
N THR A 83 -20.43 5.54 11.63
CA THR A 83 -20.41 4.10 11.96
C THR A 83 -19.01 3.65 12.37
N LEU A 84 -17.99 3.98 11.58
CA LEU A 84 -16.60 3.65 11.91
C LEU A 84 -16.15 4.32 13.21
N SER A 85 -16.54 5.57 13.47
CA SER A 85 -16.27 6.23 14.75
C SER A 85 -16.82 5.44 15.92
N GLY A 86 -18.09 5.02 15.85
CA GLY A 86 -18.75 4.29 16.94
C GLY A 86 -18.00 3.01 17.27
N ILE A 87 -17.73 2.19 16.25
CA ILE A 87 -17.03 0.90 16.40
C ILE A 87 -15.63 1.09 16.99
N PHE A 88 -14.82 2.02 16.45
CA PHE A 88 -13.44 2.18 16.90
C PHE A 88 -13.33 2.91 18.24
N SER A 89 -14.23 3.84 18.57
CA SER A 89 -14.28 4.48 19.88
C SER A 89 -14.50 3.46 21.01
N GLU A 90 -15.34 2.44 20.80
CA GLU A 90 -15.50 1.37 21.78
C GLU A 90 -14.21 0.61 22.04
N ILE A 91 -13.43 0.33 20.99
CA ILE A 91 -12.15 -0.38 21.10
C ILE A 91 -11.14 0.51 21.85
N VAL A 92 -11.08 1.80 21.53
CA VAL A 92 -10.22 2.76 22.24
C VAL A 92 -10.57 2.84 23.73
N ARG A 93 -11.87 2.88 24.08
CA ARG A 93 -12.31 2.85 25.49
C ARG A 93 -11.95 1.54 26.17
N SER A 94 -12.13 0.41 25.47
CA SER A 94 -11.75 -0.90 25.99
C SER A 94 -10.25 -0.97 26.30
N ARG A 95 -9.39 -0.52 25.37
CA ARG A 95 -7.93 -0.44 25.56
C ARG A 95 -7.56 0.41 26.77
N ARG A 96 -8.13 1.62 26.89
CA ARG A 96 -7.88 2.52 28.03
C ARG A 96 -8.22 1.90 29.39
N ARG A 97 -9.28 1.09 29.45
CA ARG A 97 -9.71 0.40 30.68
C ARG A 97 -8.90 -0.86 30.98
N SER A 98 -8.26 -1.45 29.98
CA SER A 98 -7.52 -2.71 30.12
C SER A 98 -6.21 -2.60 30.91
N GLY A 99 -5.69 -1.38 31.10
CA GLY A 99 -4.42 -1.15 31.79
C GLY A 99 -3.16 -1.52 30.98
N ARG A 100 -3.31 -1.99 29.73
CA ARG A 100 -2.20 -2.25 28.80
C ARG A 100 -1.37 -1.00 28.54
N ARG A 101 -0.07 -1.18 28.26
CA ARG A 101 0.86 -0.10 27.94
C ARG A 101 1.63 -0.37 26.65
N ALA A 102 2.06 0.70 26.00
CA ALA A 102 3.00 0.64 24.88
C ALA A 102 4.31 0.01 25.36
N GLY A 103 4.74 -1.08 24.71
CA GLY A 103 5.95 -1.84 25.04
C GLY A 103 5.70 -3.19 25.72
N ASP A 104 4.47 -3.51 26.10
CA ASP A 104 4.08 -4.88 26.44
C ASP A 104 4.26 -5.78 25.19
N ASP A 105 4.50 -7.09 25.34
CA ASP A 105 4.71 -8.05 24.22
C ASP A 105 3.55 -8.06 23.19
N ASP A 106 2.36 -7.56 23.59
CA ASP A 106 1.15 -7.43 22.77
C ASP A 106 0.86 -5.96 22.32
N GLY A 107 1.83 -5.06 22.48
CA GLY A 107 1.72 -3.63 22.16
C GLY A 107 1.77 -3.35 20.65
N ASP A 108 0.72 -2.73 20.12
CA ASP A 108 0.60 -2.34 18.72
C ASP A 108 0.56 -0.80 18.52
N VAL A 109 0.40 -0.35 17.27
CA VAL A 109 0.33 1.09 16.96
C VAL A 109 -0.88 1.74 17.64
N LEU A 110 -2.01 1.03 17.76
CA LEU A 110 -3.18 1.54 18.47
C LEU A 110 -2.87 1.81 19.95
N GLN A 111 -2.18 0.89 20.64
CA GLN A 111 -1.77 1.13 22.03
C GLN A 111 -0.82 2.32 22.13
N SER A 112 0.14 2.42 21.21
CA SER A 112 1.05 3.57 21.13
C SER A 112 0.31 4.90 20.96
N LEU A 113 -0.77 4.93 20.15
CA LEU A 113 -1.61 6.13 19.97
C LEU A 113 -2.45 6.47 21.21
N VAL A 114 -2.91 5.47 21.95
CA VAL A 114 -3.65 5.66 23.20
C VAL A 114 -2.76 6.25 24.29
N ASP A 115 -1.51 5.77 24.38
CA ASP A 115 -0.55 6.20 25.39
C ASP A 115 0.20 7.48 25.02
N ALA A 116 0.16 7.87 23.74
CA ALA A 116 0.84 9.05 23.24
C ALA A 116 0.48 10.34 24.02
N ARG A 117 1.48 11.21 24.14
CA ARG A 117 1.39 12.54 24.73
C ARG A 117 1.93 13.56 23.75
N TYR A 118 1.28 14.71 23.66
CA TYR A 118 1.80 15.88 22.94
C TYR A 118 2.94 16.53 23.74
N ARG A 119 3.67 17.46 23.10
CA ARG A 119 4.81 18.16 23.72
C ARG A 119 4.42 19.00 24.95
N ASP A 120 3.16 19.42 25.02
CA ASP A 120 2.58 20.14 26.17
C ASP A 120 2.12 19.19 27.30
N GLY A 121 2.35 17.88 27.18
CA GLY A 121 1.95 16.86 28.14
C GLY A 121 0.51 16.36 28.00
N ARG A 122 -0.27 16.92 27.07
CA ARG A 122 -1.67 16.52 26.85
C ARG A 122 -1.76 15.10 26.27
N GLY A 123 -2.67 14.29 26.81
CA GLY A 123 -3.06 13.00 26.24
C GLY A 123 -3.82 13.11 24.93
N THR A 124 -3.66 12.11 24.06
CA THR A 124 -4.53 11.99 22.88
C THR A 124 -5.99 11.85 23.32
N THR A 125 -6.91 12.51 22.62
CA THR A 125 -8.34 12.34 22.89
C THR A 125 -8.85 11.06 22.24
N GLU A 126 -9.98 10.53 22.72
CA GLU A 126 -10.62 9.38 22.06
C GLU A 126 -10.91 9.67 20.58
N ALA A 127 -11.45 10.87 20.28
CA ALA A 127 -11.76 11.28 18.92
C ALA A 127 -10.51 11.38 18.02
N GLU A 128 -9.38 11.87 18.55
CA GLU A 128 -8.09 11.92 17.86
C GLU A 128 -7.60 10.50 17.53
N VAL A 129 -7.60 9.59 18.52
CA VAL A 129 -7.16 8.20 18.30
C VAL A 129 -8.08 7.49 17.30
N THR A 130 -9.40 7.59 17.46
CA THR A 130 -10.37 7.02 16.53
C THR A 130 -10.19 7.56 15.11
N GLY A 131 -9.94 8.86 14.95
CA GLY A 131 -9.64 9.46 13.64
C GLY A 131 -8.34 8.92 13.03
N LEU A 132 -7.29 8.78 13.83
CA LEU A 132 -6.00 8.24 13.38
C LEU A 132 -6.10 6.75 13.00
N VAL A 133 -6.85 5.95 13.76
CA VAL A 133 -7.14 4.54 13.43
C VAL A 133 -7.77 4.43 12.05
N ILE A 134 -8.77 5.28 11.77
CA ILE A 134 -9.44 5.29 10.46
C ILE A 134 -8.50 5.72 9.34
N ALA A 135 -7.69 6.75 9.59
CA ALA A 135 -6.70 7.23 8.63
C ALA A 135 -5.62 6.18 8.33
N ILE A 136 -5.12 5.46 9.34
CA ILE A 136 -4.10 4.42 9.20
C ILE A 136 -4.63 3.23 8.40
N LEU A 137 -5.85 2.77 8.71
CA LEU A 137 -6.49 1.69 7.95
C LEU A 137 -6.71 2.09 6.49
N PHE A 138 -7.18 3.32 6.25
CA PHE A 138 -7.33 3.85 4.91
C PHE A 138 -5.98 3.88 4.15
N ALA A 139 -4.96 4.48 4.75
CA ALA A 139 -3.64 4.65 4.14
C ALA A 139 -2.98 3.31 3.84
N GLY A 140 -2.97 2.38 4.81
CA GLY A 140 -2.34 1.07 4.69
C GLY A 140 -3.10 0.09 3.78
N LYS A 141 -4.42 0.22 3.66
CA LYS A 141 -5.22 -0.62 2.76
C LYS A 141 -5.15 -0.13 1.31
N HIS A 142 -5.60 1.10 1.06
CA HIS A 142 -5.93 1.56 -0.29
C HIS A 142 -4.68 1.65 -1.18
N THR A 143 -3.59 2.21 -0.65
CA THR A 143 -2.35 2.38 -1.42
C THR A 143 -1.66 1.03 -1.65
N SER A 144 -1.58 0.16 -0.64
CA SER A 144 -0.99 -1.18 -0.78
C SER A 144 -1.80 -2.08 -1.70
N SER A 145 -3.14 -1.97 -1.75
CA SER A 145 -3.97 -2.82 -2.63
C SER A 145 -3.82 -2.42 -4.08
N ALA A 146 -3.83 -1.13 -4.38
CA ALA A 146 -3.56 -0.60 -5.72
C ALA A 146 -2.15 -0.99 -6.17
N THR A 147 -1.14 -0.80 -5.31
CA THR A 147 0.26 -1.17 -5.60
C THR A 147 0.41 -2.67 -5.85
N SER A 148 -0.19 -3.50 -5.01
CA SER A 148 -0.16 -4.96 -5.16
C SER A 148 -0.84 -5.39 -6.46
N THR A 149 -1.97 -4.77 -6.80
CA THR A 149 -2.71 -5.07 -8.04
C THR A 149 -1.88 -4.70 -9.27
N TRP A 150 -1.27 -3.52 -9.30
CA TRP A 150 -0.41 -3.10 -10.41
C TRP A 150 0.85 -3.94 -10.53
N THR A 151 1.46 -4.30 -9.40
CA THR A 151 2.61 -5.23 -9.35
C THR A 151 2.23 -6.56 -9.99
N GLY A 152 1.09 -7.13 -9.62
CA GLY A 152 0.57 -8.36 -10.20
C GLY A 152 0.27 -8.25 -11.68
N ALA A 153 -0.51 -7.24 -12.09
CA ALA A 153 -0.85 -7.04 -13.49
C ALA A 153 0.39 -6.87 -14.38
N ARG A 154 1.44 -6.18 -13.88
CA ARG A 154 2.72 -6.04 -14.58
C ARG A 154 3.49 -7.35 -14.61
N LEU A 155 3.70 -8.03 -13.49
CA LEU A 155 4.39 -9.31 -13.43
C LEU A 155 3.73 -10.34 -14.37
N LEU A 156 2.42 -10.52 -14.25
CA LEU A 156 1.67 -11.50 -15.04
C LEU A 156 1.61 -11.19 -16.55
N ARG A 157 1.92 -9.94 -16.95
CA ARG A 157 2.02 -9.52 -18.35
C ARG A 157 3.43 -9.72 -18.93
N HIS A 158 4.46 -9.87 -18.09
CA HIS A 158 5.86 -9.97 -18.51
C HIS A 158 6.46 -11.28 -17.98
N ALA A 159 6.38 -12.34 -18.79
CA ALA A 159 6.80 -13.69 -18.40
C ALA A 159 8.22 -13.74 -17.82
N GLU A 160 9.19 -13.07 -18.45
CA GLU A 160 10.58 -13.04 -17.97
C GLU A 160 10.73 -12.42 -16.56
N CYS A 161 9.89 -11.45 -16.21
CA CYS A 161 9.89 -10.87 -14.86
C CYS A 161 9.16 -11.79 -13.88
N LEU A 162 8.08 -12.45 -14.31
CA LEU A 162 7.39 -13.43 -13.48
C LEU A 162 8.31 -14.60 -13.13
N ASP A 163 9.01 -15.16 -14.12
CA ASP A 163 9.92 -16.29 -13.95
C ASP A 163 11.07 -15.92 -13.01
N ALA A 164 11.71 -14.76 -13.22
CA ALA A 164 12.76 -14.27 -12.33
C ALA A 164 12.27 -14.06 -10.88
N ALA A 165 11.04 -13.56 -10.70
CA ALA A 165 10.47 -13.41 -9.36
C ALA A 165 10.14 -14.77 -8.72
N VAL A 166 9.66 -15.76 -9.49
CA VAL A 166 9.42 -17.13 -9.00
C VAL A 166 10.73 -17.82 -8.62
N ASP A 167 11.77 -17.68 -9.44
CA ASP A 167 13.08 -18.27 -9.18
C ASP A 167 13.75 -17.64 -7.95
N GLU A 168 13.59 -16.33 -7.75
CA GLU A 168 13.97 -15.68 -6.49
C GLU A 168 13.27 -16.32 -5.29
N GLN A 169 11.96 -16.60 -5.38
CA GLN A 169 11.24 -17.26 -4.29
C GLN A 169 11.73 -18.69 -4.04
N ARG A 170 12.06 -19.44 -5.10
CA ARG A 170 12.64 -20.79 -4.98
C ARG A 170 13.98 -20.76 -4.25
N ARG A 171 14.86 -19.81 -4.60
CA ARG A 171 16.15 -19.62 -3.93
C ARG A 171 15.98 -19.30 -2.45
N VAL A 172 15.14 -18.33 -2.12
CA VAL A 172 14.88 -17.95 -0.70
C VAL A 172 14.35 -19.15 0.09
N VAL A 173 13.48 -19.97 -0.51
CA VAL A 173 12.98 -21.20 0.14
C VAL A 173 14.07 -22.26 0.30
N ALA A 174 14.96 -22.42 -0.67
CA ALA A 174 16.07 -23.38 -0.56
C ALA A 174 17.07 -22.99 0.53
N GLU A 175 17.33 -21.70 0.72
CA GLU A 175 18.31 -21.18 1.68
C GLU A 175 17.75 -21.06 3.10
N ARG A 176 16.46 -20.70 3.26
CA ARG A 176 15.85 -20.39 4.57
C ARG A 176 14.66 -21.29 4.95
N GLY A 177 14.29 -22.24 4.09
CA GLY A 177 13.08 -23.03 4.25
C GLY A 177 11.80 -22.29 3.83
N SER A 178 10.65 -22.92 4.04
CA SER A 178 9.35 -22.40 3.57
C SER A 178 8.82 -21.19 4.35
N GLY A 179 9.46 -20.84 5.47
CA GLY A 179 9.11 -19.67 6.27
C GLY A 179 9.26 -18.35 5.50
N VAL A 180 8.49 -17.34 5.90
CA VAL A 180 8.66 -15.95 5.45
C VAL A 180 8.76 -15.09 6.71
N ASP A 181 9.97 -14.93 7.22
CA ASP A 181 10.30 -13.98 8.27
C ASP A 181 10.80 -12.65 7.65
N TYR A 182 11.21 -11.72 8.50
CA TYR A 182 11.68 -10.40 8.07
C TYR A 182 12.93 -10.48 7.19
N ASP A 183 13.87 -11.38 7.52
CA ASP A 183 15.12 -11.53 6.79
C ASP A 183 14.89 -12.13 5.40
N ALA A 184 14.01 -13.13 5.28
CA ALA A 184 13.59 -13.66 3.99
C ALA A 184 13.01 -12.57 3.09
N LEU A 185 12.25 -11.61 3.64
CA LEU A 185 11.72 -10.47 2.87
C LEU A 185 12.81 -9.49 2.44
N ALA A 186 13.85 -9.31 3.24
CA ALA A 186 14.99 -8.46 2.92
C ALA A 186 15.75 -8.97 1.68
N GLU A 187 15.85 -10.29 1.51
CA GLU A 187 16.54 -10.95 0.39
C GLU A 187 15.76 -10.96 -0.94
N MET A 188 14.47 -10.59 -0.91
CA MET A 188 13.62 -10.48 -2.11
C MET A 188 13.91 -9.19 -2.89
N GLY A 189 15.14 -9.06 -3.39
CA GLY A 189 15.65 -7.87 -4.09
C GLY A 189 14.97 -7.63 -5.44
N PHE A 190 14.75 -8.67 -6.24
CA PHE A 190 14.10 -8.56 -7.54
C PHE A 190 12.60 -8.30 -7.39
N LEU A 191 11.90 -8.98 -6.47
CA LEU A 191 10.49 -8.64 -6.18
C LEU A 191 10.37 -7.20 -5.68
N HIS A 192 11.32 -6.71 -4.88
CA HIS A 192 11.36 -5.30 -4.48
C HIS A 192 11.45 -4.36 -5.70
N CYS A 193 12.33 -4.68 -6.65
CA CYS A 193 12.47 -3.94 -7.90
C CYS A 193 11.18 -3.96 -8.74
N CYS A 194 10.47 -5.09 -8.77
CA CYS A 194 9.19 -5.22 -9.47
C CYS A 194 8.11 -4.30 -8.87
N ILE A 195 8.07 -4.20 -7.53
CA ILE A 195 7.17 -3.29 -6.80
C ILE A 195 7.54 -1.83 -7.08
N LYS A 196 8.84 -1.49 -7.05
CA LYS A 196 9.33 -0.15 -7.39
C LYS A 196 8.94 0.27 -8.79
N GLU A 197 9.08 -0.63 -9.78
CA GLU A 197 8.72 -0.31 -11.16
C GLU A 197 7.21 -0.17 -11.35
N ALA A 198 6.43 -0.98 -10.64
CA ALA A 198 4.98 -0.82 -10.63
C ALA A 198 4.57 0.54 -10.05
N LEU A 199 5.17 0.97 -8.94
CA LEU A 199 4.95 2.28 -8.32
C LEU A 199 5.43 3.44 -9.20
N ARG A 200 6.56 3.28 -9.91
CA ARG A 200 7.07 4.28 -10.84
C ARG A 200 6.04 4.55 -11.94
N MET A 201 5.57 3.48 -12.57
CA MET A 201 4.65 3.58 -13.72
C MET A 201 3.21 3.89 -13.31
N HIS A 202 2.78 3.42 -12.15
CA HIS A 202 1.41 3.52 -11.64
C HIS A 202 1.39 4.08 -10.21
N PRO A 203 1.80 5.35 -10.00
CA PRO A 203 1.85 5.94 -8.67
C PRO A 203 0.43 6.10 -8.09
N THR A 204 0.24 5.62 -6.86
CA THR A 204 -1.04 5.74 -6.15
C THR A 204 -1.34 7.18 -5.70
N ALA A 205 -0.33 8.03 -5.66
CA ALA A 205 -0.43 9.47 -5.46
C ALA A 205 0.24 10.20 -6.65
N PRO A 206 -0.52 10.61 -7.68
CA PRO A 206 0.07 11.11 -8.93
C PRO A 206 0.67 12.52 -8.82
N LEU A 207 0.25 13.27 -7.80
CA LEU A 207 0.58 14.69 -7.63
C LEU A 207 0.62 15.05 -6.15
N PHE A 208 1.67 15.73 -5.72
CA PHE A 208 1.72 16.37 -4.40
C PHE A 208 1.61 17.89 -4.55
N LEU A 209 0.65 18.49 -3.84
CA LEU A 209 0.42 19.93 -3.84
C LEU A 209 0.87 20.56 -2.52
N ARG A 210 1.45 21.76 -2.58
CA ARG A 210 1.81 22.59 -1.42
C ARG A 210 1.50 24.04 -1.69
N ARG A 211 1.08 24.79 -0.66
CA ARG A 211 0.94 26.25 -0.75
C ARG A 211 2.20 26.91 -0.20
N ALA A 212 2.80 27.78 -1.00
CA ALA A 212 3.91 28.62 -0.57
C ALA A 212 3.39 29.67 0.42
N HIS A 213 3.82 29.61 1.67
CA HIS A 213 3.48 30.63 2.68
C HIS A 213 4.48 31.78 2.72
N ARG A 214 5.66 31.59 2.13
CA ARG A 214 6.72 32.57 1.98
C ARG A 214 7.29 32.44 0.58
N GLY A 215 7.77 33.55 0.03
CA GLY A 215 8.49 33.54 -1.24
C GLY A 215 9.79 32.76 -1.12
N PHE A 216 10.15 31.99 -2.14
CA PHE A 216 11.44 31.28 -2.22
C PHE A 216 11.87 31.11 -3.68
N THR A 217 13.16 30.96 -3.91
CA THR A 217 13.74 30.73 -5.24
C THR A 217 14.05 29.25 -5.41
N VAL A 218 13.73 28.69 -6.57
CA VAL A 218 14.17 27.35 -6.99
C VAL A 218 15.18 27.48 -8.11
N ARG A 219 16.26 26.70 -8.04
CA ARG A 219 17.28 26.63 -9.09
C ARG A 219 17.19 25.28 -9.80
N THR A 220 17.16 25.33 -11.13
CA THR A 220 17.18 24.14 -12.00
C THR A 220 18.57 23.53 -12.07
N ARG A 221 18.67 22.34 -12.66
CA ARG A 221 19.95 21.67 -12.89
C ARG A 221 20.86 22.48 -13.81
N GLU A 222 20.28 23.19 -14.79
CA GLU A 222 20.98 24.03 -15.76
C GLU A 222 21.38 25.40 -15.19
N GLY A 223 21.04 25.67 -13.93
CA GLY A 223 21.40 26.90 -13.23
C GLY A 223 20.39 28.03 -13.34
N ALA A 224 19.31 27.87 -14.12
CA ALA A 224 18.23 28.86 -14.18
C ALA A 224 17.48 28.93 -12.85
N GLU A 225 17.17 30.15 -12.41
CA GLU A 225 16.46 30.44 -11.17
C GLU A 225 15.04 30.94 -11.43
N TYR A 226 14.13 30.51 -10.57
CA TYR A 226 12.72 30.87 -10.63
C TYR A 226 12.23 31.24 -9.25
N ASP A 227 11.67 32.44 -9.11
CA ASP A 227 11.03 32.87 -7.88
C ASP A 227 9.61 32.32 -7.79
N VAL A 228 9.29 31.74 -6.64
CA VAL A 228 7.96 31.28 -6.27
C VAL A 228 7.39 32.23 -5.23
N PRO A 229 6.44 33.12 -5.59
CA PRO A 229 5.84 34.06 -4.66
C PRO A 229 5.03 33.37 -3.56
N SER A 230 4.87 34.06 -2.43
CA SER A 230 3.91 33.65 -1.40
C SER A 230 2.50 33.59 -1.97
N GLY A 231 1.71 32.62 -1.50
CA GLY A 231 0.34 32.37 -1.93
C GLY A 231 0.21 31.39 -3.10
N GLN A 232 1.28 31.14 -3.87
CA GLN A 232 1.22 30.20 -5.00
C GLN A 232 1.11 28.73 -4.55
N THR A 233 0.44 27.92 -5.37
CA THR A 233 0.42 26.46 -5.19
C THR A 233 1.49 25.83 -6.06
N VAL A 234 2.41 25.11 -5.42
CA VAL A 234 3.48 24.35 -6.07
C VAL A 234 3.06 22.90 -6.16
N ALA A 235 3.34 22.28 -7.31
CA ALA A 235 3.01 20.90 -7.58
C ALA A 235 4.27 20.07 -7.87
N SER A 236 4.33 18.86 -7.30
CA SER A 236 5.33 17.85 -7.63
C SER A 236 4.63 16.69 -8.36
N PRO A 237 4.67 16.65 -9.70
CA PRO A 237 3.93 15.67 -10.51
C PRO A 237 4.73 14.39 -10.71
N LEU A 238 4.40 13.33 -9.97
CA LEU A 238 5.05 12.02 -10.10
C LEU A 238 4.84 11.43 -11.48
N LEU A 239 3.65 11.65 -12.08
CA LEU A 239 3.33 11.22 -13.44
C LEU A 239 4.26 11.76 -14.52
N ILE A 240 4.97 12.86 -14.23
CA ILE A 240 5.95 13.44 -15.14
C ILE A 240 7.36 13.07 -14.67
N ASN A 241 7.65 13.26 -13.37
CA ASN A 241 8.97 13.02 -12.79
C ASN A 241 9.47 11.58 -13.04
N HIS A 242 8.57 10.61 -12.91
CA HIS A 242 8.88 9.20 -13.12
C HIS A 242 9.12 8.80 -14.58
N TYR A 243 8.97 9.72 -15.53
CA TYR A 243 9.19 9.50 -16.96
C TYR A 243 10.29 10.39 -17.55
N ILE A 244 11.05 11.08 -16.71
CA ILE A 244 12.16 11.93 -17.14
C ILE A 244 13.29 11.06 -17.75
N PRO A 245 13.62 11.20 -19.06
CA PRO A 245 14.52 10.27 -19.74
C PRO A 245 15.97 10.29 -19.25
N TYR A 246 16.44 11.40 -18.67
CA TYR A 246 17.81 11.44 -18.11
C TYR A 246 17.93 10.65 -16.80
N VAL A 247 16.80 10.39 -16.12
CA VAL A 247 16.76 9.56 -14.90
C VAL A 247 16.44 8.12 -15.28
N TYR A 248 15.39 7.93 -16.07
CA TYR A 248 14.87 6.61 -16.42
C TYR A 248 15.05 6.33 -17.90
N ARG A 249 15.92 5.38 -18.23
CA ARG A 249 16.11 4.95 -19.62
C ARG A 249 14.86 4.21 -20.12
N ASP A 250 14.40 4.53 -21.33
CA ASP A 250 13.19 3.95 -21.92
C ASP A 250 12.00 3.96 -20.94
N PRO A 251 11.56 5.15 -20.47
CA PRO A 251 10.73 5.29 -19.27
C PRO A 251 9.33 4.67 -19.42
N HIS A 252 8.90 4.37 -20.64
CA HIS A 252 7.61 3.73 -20.92
C HIS A 252 7.67 2.19 -20.87
N VAL A 253 8.86 1.59 -20.78
CA VAL A 253 9.06 0.15 -20.67
C VAL A 253 9.03 -0.27 -19.20
N TYR A 254 8.28 -1.33 -18.90
CA TYR A 254 8.30 -1.97 -17.58
C TYR A 254 9.58 -2.78 -17.45
N ASP A 255 10.54 -2.25 -16.71
CA ASP A 255 11.85 -2.88 -16.52
C ASP A 255 12.28 -2.77 -15.05
N PRO A 256 11.97 -3.79 -14.23
CA PRO A 256 12.40 -3.84 -12.83
C PRO A 256 13.92 -3.76 -12.65
N ARG A 257 14.70 -4.25 -13.62
CA ARG A 257 16.18 -4.32 -13.49
C ARG A 257 16.82 -2.93 -13.42
N ARG A 258 16.09 -1.86 -13.75
CA ARG A 258 16.56 -0.47 -13.59
C ARG A 258 16.89 -0.07 -12.16
N PHE A 259 16.29 -0.75 -11.17
CA PHE A 259 16.56 -0.52 -9.75
C PHE A 259 17.55 -1.53 -9.17
N GLY A 260 18.02 -2.47 -9.98
CA GLY A 260 18.97 -3.49 -9.57
C GLY A 260 20.42 -2.97 -9.52
N PRO A 261 21.33 -3.75 -8.95
CA PRO A 261 22.76 -3.42 -8.89
C PRO A 261 23.32 -3.07 -10.28
N GLY A 262 24.08 -1.98 -10.36
CA GLY A 262 24.74 -1.54 -11.60
C GLY A 262 23.92 -0.60 -12.48
N ARG A 263 22.62 -0.40 -12.19
CA ARG A 263 21.79 0.62 -12.85
C ARG A 263 21.29 1.68 -11.89
N GLU A 264 20.63 1.27 -10.81
CA GLU A 264 20.21 2.14 -9.70
C GLU A 264 19.63 3.50 -10.17
N GLU A 265 18.78 3.45 -11.20
CA GLU A 265 18.29 4.64 -11.91
C GLU A 265 17.52 5.61 -10.98
N ASP A 266 16.97 5.09 -9.89
CA ASP A 266 16.35 5.87 -8.80
C ASP A 266 17.32 6.71 -7.97
N ARG A 267 18.62 6.67 -8.28
CA ARG A 267 19.66 7.50 -7.64
C ARG A 267 20.26 8.52 -8.59
N VAL A 268 20.10 8.35 -9.91
CA VAL A 268 20.75 9.17 -10.97
C VAL A 268 20.36 10.65 -10.85
N GLY A 269 19.09 10.94 -10.58
CA GLY A 269 18.59 12.31 -10.41
C GLY A 269 18.71 12.87 -8.99
N GLY A 270 19.45 12.20 -8.11
CA GLY A 270 19.56 12.56 -6.69
C GLY A 270 18.40 12.08 -5.83
N ARG A 271 18.40 12.50 -4.55
CA ARG A 271 17.56 11.96 -3.47
C ARG A 271 16.05 11.94 -3.75
N PHE A 272 15.54 12.81 -4.62
CA PHE A 272 14.10 13.00 -4.85
C PHE A 272 13.65 12.59 -6.25
N CYS A 273 14.48 11.90 -7.03
CA CYS A 273 14.09 11.50 -8.39
C CYS A 273 13.09 10.34 -8.40
N TYR A 274 13.24 9.36 -7.50
CA TYR A 274 12.21 8.38 -7.19
C TYR A 274 11.43 8.83 -5.94
N ASN A 275 10.23 9.36 -6.15
CA ASN A 275 9.44 10.01 -5.10
C ASN A 275 8.05 9.39 -4.91
N ALA A 276 7.89 8.10 -5.23
CA ALA A 276 6.65 7.32 -5.04
C ALA A 276 6.06 7.43 -3.62
N PHE A 277 6.92 7.55 -2.61
CA PHE A 277 6.54 7.72 -1.20
C PHE A 277 6.76 9.15 -0.68
N SER A 278 6.76 10.16 -1.57
CA SER A 278 7.08 11.56 -1.24
C SER A 278 8.53 11.71 -0.72
N GLY A 279 8.84 12.83 -0.07
CA GLY A 279 10.16 13.11 0.51
C GLY A 279 10.12 14.19 1.59
N GLY A 280 11.22 14.31 2.34
CA GLY A 280 11.39 15.33 3.39
C GLY A 280 10.45 15.12 4.58
N ARG A 281 9.94 16.21 5.17
CA ARG A 281 9.07 16.17 6.36
C ARG A 281 7.75 15.43 6.16
N HIS A 282 7.30 15.30 4.91
CA HIS A 282 6.06 14.60 4.54
C HIS A 282 6.34 13.34 3.72
N ALA A 283 7.51 12.71 3.90
CA ALA A 283 7.75 11.36 3.42
C ALA A 283 6.75 10.39 4.08
N CYS A 284 6.37 9.35 3.36
CA CYS A 284 5.40 8.38 3.86
C CYS A 284 6.00 7.61 5.06
N PRO A 285 5.40 7.71 6.27
CA PRO A 285 5.90 6.98 7.43
C PRO A 285 5.68 5.46 7.29
N GLY A 286 4.79 5.03 6.39
CA GLY A 286 4.46 3.63 6.15
C GLY A 286 5.25 2.97 5.01
N GLU A 287 6.28 3.61 4.44
CA GLU A 287 7.01 3.08 3.27
C GLU A 287 7.55 1.67 3.49
N ALA A 288 8.31 1.45 4.57
CA ALA A 288 8.88 0.15 4.89
C ALA A 288 7.79 -0.91 5.10
N TYR A 289 6.72 -0.54 5.81
CA TYR A 289 5.56 -1.40 6.05
C TYR A 289 4.83 -1.76 4.75
N ALA A 290 4.66 -0.81 3.82
CA ALA A 290 4.01 -1.04 2.54
C ALA A 290 4.81 -2.03 1.68
N TYR A 291 6.13 -1.85 1.55
CA TYR A 291 6.97 -2.82 0.83
C TYR A 291 6.89 -4.21 1.47
N MET A 292 6.94 -4.29 2.80
CA MET A 292 6.81 -5.55 3.52
C MET A 292 5.47 -6.23 3.22
N GLN A 293 4.35 -5.51 3.33
CA GLN A 293 3.02 -6.05 3.02
C GLN A 293 2.93 -6.61 1.59
N VAL A 294 3.36 -5.82 0.60
CA VAL A 294 3.29 -6.21 -0.81
C VAL A 294 4.19 -7.41 -1.09
N LYS A 295 5.42 -7.42 -0.55
CA LYS A 295 6.36 -8.55 -0.67
C LYS A 295 5.79 -9.82 -0.04
N VAL A 296 5.25 -9.74 1.16
CA VAL A 296 4.67 -10.90 1.86
C VAL A 296 3.57 -11.52 1.01
N ILE A 297 2.62 -10.71 0.52
CA ILE A 297 1.52 -11.20 -0.33
C ILE A 297 2.03 -11.83 -1.61
N TRP A 298 2.89 -11.15 -2.36
CA TRP A 298 3.39 -11.68 -3.63
C TRP A 298 4.30 -12.88 -3.44
N SER A 299 5.10 -12.93 -2.38
CA SER A 299 5.89 -14.11 -2.02
C SER A 299 4.97 -15.32 -1.81
N HIS A 300 3.89 -15.15 -1.03
CA HIS A 300 2.93 -16.23 -0.80
C HIS A 300 2.25 -16.66 -2.11
N LEU A 301 1.78 -15.72 -2.91
CA LEU A 301 1.11 -16.01 -4.17
C LEU A 301 2.03 -16.77 -5.16
N LEU A 302 3.27 -16.30 -5.35
CA LEU A 302 4.23 -16.89 -6.28
C LEU A 302 4.68 -18.30 -5.85
N ARG A 303 4.84 -18.52 -4.53
CA ARG A 303 5.23 -19.82 -3.96
C ARG A 303 4.12 -20.86 -4.02
N ASN A 304 2.86 -20.45 -3.97
CA ASN A 304 1.73 -21.37 -3.80
C ASN A 304 0.84 -21.51 -5.04
N PHE A 305 0.93 -20.59 -5.99
CA PHE A 305 0.05 -20.57 -7.15
C PHE A 305 0.82 -20.32 -8.46
N GLU A 306 0.36 -20.97 -9.51
CA GLU A 306 0.58 -20.57 -10.89
C GLU A 306 -0.54 -19.60 -11.27
N LEU A 307 -0.16 -18.38 -11.63
CA LEU A 307 -1.10 -17.30 -11.92
C LEU A 307 -0.99 -16.88 -13.38
N LYS A 308 -2.13 -16.56 -14.00
CA LYS A 308 -2.18 -15.94 -15.33
C LYS A 308 -3.21 -14.83 -15.35
N LEU A 309 -2.86 -13.69 -15.95
CA LEU A 309 -3.79 -12.60 -16.18
C LEU A 309 -4.72 -12.99 -17.34
N VAL A 310 -6.01 -13.15 -17.08
CA VAL A 310 -7.00 -13.55 -18.09
C VAL A 310 -7.90 -12.40 -18.55
N SER A 311 -8.01 -11.33 -17.76
CA SER A 311 -8.58 -10.08 -18.25
C SER A 311 -7.59 -9.32 -19.15
N PRO A 312 -8.06 -8.38 -19.99
CA PRO A 312 -7.18 -7.39 -20.60
C PRO A 312 -6.35 -6.65 -19.54
N PHE A 313 -5.18 -6.12 -19.94
CA PHE A 313 -4.38 -5.30 -19.06
C PHE A 313 -5.21 -4.07 -18.61
N PRO A 314 -5.34 -3.81 -17.30
CA PRO A 314 -6.24 -2.78 -16.80
C PRO A 314 -5.76 -1.38 -17.20
N ARG A 315 -6.71 -0.50 -17.52
CA ARG A 315 -6.46 0.94 -17.67
C ARG A 315 -6.46 1.59 -16.29
N THR A 316 -5.78 2.73 -16.15
CA THR A 316 -5.83 3.53 -14.92
C THR A 316 -7.15 4.29 -14.82
N ASP A 317 -7.76 4.29 -13.64
CA ASP A 317 -8.92 5.12 -13.32
C ASP A 317 -8.47 6.51 -12.84
N TRP A 318 -8.45 7.47 -13.78
CA TRP A 318 -8.06 8.86 -13.51
C TRP A 318 -9.16 9.72 -12.86
N MET A 319 -10.37 9.18 -12.67
CA MET A 319 -11.45 9.90 -12.00
C MET A 319 -11.31 9.89 -10.47
N LYS A 320 -10.36 9.10 -9.95
CA LYS A 320 -10.03 9.00 -8.53
C LYS A 320 -8.75 9.78 -8.23
N LEU A 321 -8.74 10.44 -7.07
CA LEU A 321 -7.57 11.16 -6.55
C LEU A 321 -6.38 10.24 -6.33
N SER A 322 -6.65 8.99 -5.94
CA SER A 322 -5.67 7.91 -5.88
C SER A 322 -5.97 6.93 -7.01
N PRO A 323 -5.24 7.02 -8.14
CA PRO A 323 -5.51 6.21 -9.31
C PRO A 323 -5.24 4.73 -9.03
N GLU A 324 -6.09 3.89 -9.59
CA GLU A 324 -6.04 2.44 -9.44
C GLU A 324 -6.40 1.75 -10.76
N ALA A 325 -6.31 0.43 -10.78
CA ALA A 325 -6.79 -0.36 -11.91
C ALA A 325 -8.32 -0.20 -12.07
N ARG A 326 -8.74 0.21 -13.27
CA ARG A 326 -10.14 0.38 -13.65
C ARG A 326 -10.79 -0.97 -13.92
N GLY A 327 -11.96 -1.19 -13.32
CA GLY A 327 -12.69 -2.45 -13.46
C GLY A 327 -12.07 -3.60 -12.67
N LYS A 328 -12.36 -4.83 -13.11
CA LYS A 328 -11.85 -6.07 -12.49
C LYS A 328 -10.50 -6.45 -13.08
N VAL A 329 -9.63 -7.02 -12.26
CA VAL A 329 -8.35 -7.59 -12.71
C VAL A 329 -8.42 -9.10 -12.52
N VAL A 330 -8.91 -9.80 -13.54
CA VAL A 330 -9.22 -11.23 -13.42
C VAL A 330 -7.98 -12.07 -13.67
N VAL A 331 -7.65 -12.92 -12.71
CA VAL A 331 -6.55 -13.88 -12.80
C VAL A 331 -7.08 -15.31 -12.68
N SER A 332 -6.57 -16.21 -13.50
CA SER A 332 -6.71 -17.64 -13.25
C SER A 332 -5.57 -18.11 -12.36
N TYR A 333 -5.87 -19.00 -11.42
CA TYR A 333 -4.88 -19.63 -10.56
C TYR A 333 -4.97 -21.15 -10.62
N LYS A 334 -3.83 -21.80 -10.42
CA LYS A 334 -3.71 -23.22 -10.10
C LYS A 334 -2.75 -23.36 -8.93
N ARG A 335 -3.15 -24.05 -7.87
CA ARG A 335 -2.30 -24.29 -6.70
C ARG A 335 -1.12 -25.17 -7.12
N ARG A 336 0.09 -24.78 -6.74
CA ARG A 336 1.29 -25.59 -6.95
C ARG A 336 1.19 -26.82 -6.04
N MET A 337 1.42 -28.01 -6.59
CA MET A 337 1.53 -29.20 -5.77
C MET A 337 2.80 -29.07 -4.93
N VAL A 338 2.66 -29.05 -3.61
CA VAL A 338 3.80 -29.24 -2.71
C VAL A 338 4.29 -30.67 -2.97
N PRO A 339 5.56 -30.90 -3.31
CA PRO A 339 6.09 -32.25 -3.34
C PRO A 339 5.91 -32.84 -1.95
N VAL A 340 5.05 -33.86 -1.83
CA VAL A 340 4.98 -34.69 -0.63
C VAL A 340 6.28 -35.50 -0.61
N GLY A 341 7.29 -35.00 0.08
CA GLY A 341 8.59 -35.66 0.18
C GLY A 341 9.42 -35.07 1.31
N SER A 342 9.72 -35.92 2.30
CA SER A 342 10.59 -35.75 3.47
C SER A 342 10.03 -34.93 4.65
N VAL A 343 8.89 -35.34 5.21
CA VAL A 343 8.82 -35.47 6.67
C VAL A 343 9.57 -36.77 6.97
N LEU A 344 10.87 -36.68 7.21
CA LEU A 344 11.59 -37.76 7.88
C LEU A 344 11.13 -37.73 9.32
N GLU A 345 10.45 -38.79 9.74
CA GLU A 345 10.35 -39.17 11.14
C GLU A 345 11.77 -39.21 11.72
N ASN A 346 12.02 -38.38 12.73
CA ASN A 346 12.81 -38.69 13.91
C ASN A 346 12.58 -37.63 14.98
#